data_AF-A0A161M3L2-F1
#
_entry.id   AF-A0A161M3L2-F1
#
_cell.length_a   1.000
_cell.length_b   1.000
_cell.length_c   1.000
_cell.angle_alpha   90.00
_cell.angle_beta   90.00
_cell.angle_gamma   90.00
#
_symmetry.space_group_name_H-M   'P 1'
#
loop_
_entity.id
_entity.type
_entity.pdbx_description
1 polymer ?
#
loop_
_entity_poly.entity_id
_entity_poly.type
_entity_poly.pdbx_seq_one_letter_code
_entity_poly.pdbx_strand_id
1 'polypeptide(L)'
;EIVNCCNKMIAYIKENQCKAHEAKTMSACYTGDTVATCAFGLKSNSFSNSEPGFAAITKGEVFGSNYWDNFSILCAISAPTIGKLFKLRVIHKEVEDYFIKVINSASDYRIKNCIRKNDFLQQLIDTNEKSKTGKPVYNQIEMA
;
A
#
# COMPACT_ATOMS: atom_id res chain seq x y z
N GLU A 1 3.33 3.17 -16.42
CA GLU A 1 2.64 2.56 -15.25
C GLU A 1 1.20 3.03 -15.05
N ILE A 2 0.91 4.31 -14.75
CA ILE A 2 -0.46 4.78 -14.46
C ILE A 2 -1.47 4.45 -15.58
N VAL A 3 -1.08 4.66 -16.84
CA VAL A 3 -1.91 4.33 -18.02
C VAL A 3 -2.32 2.85 -18.04
N ASN A 4 -1.46 1.94 -17.58
CA ASN A 4 -1.79 0.52 -17.50
C ASN A 4 -2.87 0.25 -16.44
N CYS A 5 -2.81 0.93 -15.29
CA CYS A 5 -3.85 0.88 -14.26
C CYS A 5 -5.20 1.41 -14.79
N CYS A 6 -5.19 2.51 -15.56
CA CYS A 6 -6.38 3.03 -16.22
C CYS A 6 -6.97 2.01 -17.20
N ASN A 7 -6.13 1.38 -18.03
CA ASN A 7 -6.57 0.39 -19.01
C ASN A 7 -7.22 -0.82 -18.35
N LYS A 8 -6.70 -1.28 -17.20
CA LYS A 8 -7.33 -2.35 -16.41
C LYS A 8 -8.73 -1.96 -15.92
N MET A 9 -8.89 -0.75 -15.41
CA MET A 9 -10.19 -0.23 -14.96
C MET A 9 -11.18 -0.14 -16.14
N ILE A 10 -10.74 0.35 -17.30
CA ILE A 10 -11.56 0.41 -18.52
C ILE A 10 -11.99 -1.00 -18.97
N ALA A 11 -11.07 -1.96 -18.96
CA ALA A 11 -11.38 -3.35 -19.31
C ALA A 11 -12.44 -3.94 -18.37
N TYR A 12 -12.27 -3.75 -17.06
CA TYR A 12 -13.24 -4.20 -16.05
C TYR A 12 -14.65 -3.60 -16.26
N ILE A 13 -14.74 -2.30 -16.55
CA ILE A 13 -16.02 -1.62 -16.84
C ILE A 13 -16.64 -2.19 -18.12
N LYS A 14 -15.84 -2.41 -19.17
CA LYS A 14 -16.33 -2.98 -20.44
C LYS A 14 -16.86 -4.41 -20.27
N GLU A 15 -16.25 -5.22 -19.41
CA GLU A 15 -16.71 -6.57 -19.11
C GLU A 15 -17.99 -6.60 -18.25
N ASN A 16 -18.33 -5.49 -17.58
CA ASN A 16 -19.42 -5.41 -16.61
C ASN A 16 -20.42 -4.28 -16.91
N GLN A 17 -20.59 -3.90 -18.19
CA GLN A 17 -21.38 -2.74 -18.64
C GLN A 17 -22.83 -2.67 -18.14
N CYS A 18 -23.43 -3.81 -17.78
CA CYS A 18 -24.82 -3.89 -17.30
C CYS A 18 -24.93 -3.97 -15.76
N LYS A 19 -23.82 -3.81 -15.02
CA LYS A 19 -23.81 -3.85 -13.56
C LYS A 19 -23.62 -2.46 -12.99
N ALA A 20 -24.32 -2.16 -11.91
CA ALA A 20 -24.02 -0.98 -11.11
C ALA A 20 -22.60 -1.09 -10.56
N HIS A 21 -21.82 -0.03 -10.71
CA HIS A 21 -20.47 0.05 -10.17
C HIS A 21 -20.45 0.91 -8.92
N GLU A 22 -19.92 0.36 -7.83
CA GLU A 22 -19.70 1.12 -6.62
C GLU A 22 -18.44 2.00 -6.78
N ALA A 23 -18.64 3.33 -6.82
CA ALA A 23 -17.57 4.30 -7.07
C ALA A 23 -16.42 4.21 -6.03
N LYS A 24 -16.75 3.94 -4.75
CA LYS A 24 -15.77 3.77 -3.68
C LYS A 24 -14.86 2.59 -3.97
N THR A 25 -15.44 1.42 -4.23
CA THR A 25 -14.70 0.20 -4.54
C THR A 25 -13.84 0.36 -5.79
N MET A 26 -14.35 0.97 -6.87
CA MET A 26 -13.54 1.22 -8.07
C MET A 26 -12.35 2.15 -7.79
N SER A 27 -12.58 3.23 -7.05
CA SER A 27 -11.52 4.20 -6.70
C SER A 27 -10.44 3.55 -5.84
N ALA A 28 -10.85 2.70 -4.89
CA ALA A 28 -9.93 1.91 -4.05
C ALA A 28 -9.07 0.95 -4.91
N CYS A 29 -9.68 0.22 -5.86
CA CYS A 29 -8.95 -0.66 -6.78
C CYS A 29 -7.90 0.11 -7.58
N TYR A 30 -8.32 1.22 -8.21
CA TYR A 30 -7.47 2.01 -9.08
C TYR A 30 -6.31 2.64 -8.32
N THR A 31 -6.62 3.24 -7.17
CA THR A 31 -5.61 3.90 -6.32
C THR A 31 -4.61 2.87 -5.77
N GLY A 32 -5.10 1.73 -5.29
CA GLY A 32 -4.25 0.63 -4.82
C GLY A 32 -3.30 0.11 -5.90
N ASP A 33 -3.81 -0.19 -7.10
CA ASP A 33 -2.98 -0.65 -8.22
C ASP A 33 -1.97 0.42 -8.66
N THR A 34 -2.35 1.69 -8.63
CA THR A 34 -1.48 2.82 -8.99
C THR A 34 -0.33 2.96 -8.01
N VAL A 35 -0.60 2.94 -6.70
CA VAL A 35 0.43 3.01 -5.65
C VAL A 35 1.33 1.77 -5.68
N ALA A 36 0.76 0.56 -5.76
CA ALA A 36 1.52 -0.69 -5.86
C ALA A 36 2.54 -0.64 -7.01
N THR A 37 2.09 -0.15 -8.17
CA THR A 37 2.93 -0.11 -9.37
C THR A 37 3.94 1.04 -9.34
N CYS A 38 3.52 2.26 -8.99
CA CYS A 38 4.39 3.44 -9.07
C CYS A 38 5.33 3.58 -7.87
N ALA A 39 4.88 3.23 -6.66
CA ALA A 39 5.69 3.36 -5.46
C ALA A 39 6.60 2.14 -5.26
N PHE A 40 6.06 0.93 -5.45
CA PHE A 40 6.74 -0.31 -5.10
C PHE A 40 7.15 -1.17 -6.30
N GLY A 41 6.77 -0.78 -7.52
CA GLY A 41 7.08 -1.54 -8.73
C GLY A 41 6.41 -2.92 -8.77
N LEU A 42 5.29 -3.09 -8.05
CA LEU A 42 4.53 -4.33 -7.91
C LEU A 42 3.34 -4.36 -8.87
N LYS A 43 3.12 -5.51 -9.51
CA LYS A 43 1.94 -5.74 -10.33
C LYS A 43 0.80 -6.19 -9.42
N SER A 44 -0.09 -5.27 -9.08
CA SER A 44 -1.37 -5.59 -8.45
C SER A 44 -2.46 -5.74 -9.51
N ASN A 45 -3.43 -6.62 -9.28
CA ASN A 45 -4.61 -6.78 -10.15
C ASN A 45 -5.89 -6.66 -9.33
N SER A 46 -6.13 -5.47 -8.76
CA SER A 46 -7.24 -5.27 -7.83
C SER A 46 -8.62 -5.44 -8.45
N PHE A 47 -8.73 -5.38 -9.78
CA PHE A 47 -10.01 -5.58 -10.49
C PHE A 47 -10.35 -7.05 -10.76
N SER A 48 -9.39 -7.96 -10.61
CA SER A 48 -9.64 -9.41 -10.68
C SER A 48 -9.89 -9.99 -9.30
N ASN A 49 -10.82 -10.95 -9.18
CA ASN A 49 -11.06 -11.69 -7.94
C ASN A 49 -9.96 -12.72 -7.61
N SER A 50 -8.92 -12.82 -8.43
CA SER A 50 -7.79 -13.72 -8.21
C SER A 50 -6.69 -13.00 -7.43
N GLU A 51 -6.80 -13.06 -6.10
CA GLU A 51 -5.72 -13.32 -5.13
C GLU A 51 -5.83 -12.49 -3.83
N PRO A 52 -5.61 -13.12 -2.66
CA PRO A 52 -5.42 -12.42 -1.39
C PRO A 52 -4.02 -11.78 -1.37
N GLY A 53 -3.95 -10.48 -1.63
CA GLY A 53 -2.69 -9.74 -1.64
C GLY A 53 -2.91 -8.25 -1.41
N PHE A 54 -2.10 -7.42 -2.08
CA PHE A 54 -2.13 -5.96 -1.95
C PHE A 54 -3.55 -5.40 -2.14
N ALA A 55 -4.28 -5.92 -3.13
CA ALA A 55 -5.65 -5.53 -3.42
C ALA A 55 -6.63 -5.81 -2.27
N ALA A 56 -6.52 -6.98 -1.63
CA ALA A 56 -7.41 -7.39 -0.55
C ALA A 56 -7.18 -6.54 0.71
N ILE A 57 -5.91 -6.36 1.08
CA ILE A 57 -5.50 -5.55 2.24
C ILE A 57 -5.89 -4.09 2.01
N THR A 58 -5.64 -3.54 0.82
CA THR A 58 -5.95 -2.13 0.56
C THR A 58 -7.47 -1.89 0.53
N LYS A 59 -8.26 -2.78 -0.08
CA LYS A 59 -9.72 -2.62 -0.11
C LYS A 59 -10.39 -2.85 1.24
N GLY A 60 -10.00 -3.91 1.94
CA GLY A 60 -10.63 -4.35 3.17
C GLY A 60 -10.15 -3.57 4.39
N GLU A 61 -8.83 -3.50 4.59
CA GLU A 61 -8.26 -2.99 5.84
C GLU A 61 -7.88 -1.50 5.75
N VAL A 62 -7.56 -0.99 4.56
CA VAL A 62 -7.17 0.43 4.37
C VAL A 62 -8.35 1.30 3.95
N PHE A 63 -9.15 0.85 2.97
CA PHE A 63 -10.33 1.57 2.48
C PHE A 63 -11.66 1.06 3.06
N GLY A 64 -11.60 0.04 3.93
CA GLY A 64 -12.74 -0.43 4.70
C GLY A 64 -13.29 0.64 5.63
N SER A 65 -14.45 0.37 6.21
CA SER A 65 -15.04 1.23 7.23
C SER A 65 -15.46 0.37 8.40
N ASN A 66 -14.59 0.24 9.38
CA ASN A 66 -14.93 -0.35 10.67
C ASN A 66 -15.16 0.77 11.68
N TYR A 67 -16.20 0.65 12.52
CA TYR A 67 -16.48 1.62 13.58
C TYR A 67 -15.28 1.80 14.53
N TRP A 68 -14.52 0.73 14.75
CA TRP A 68 -13.32 0.74 15.57
C TRP A 68 -12.17 1.56 14.97
N ASP A 69 -12.05 1.56 13.64
CA ASP A 69 -10.98 2.28 12.93
C ASP A 69 -11.28 3.77 12.93
N ASN A 70 -12.54 4.13 12.67
CA ASN A 70 -13.02 5.51 12.78
C ASN A 70 -12.86 6.05 14.20
N PHE A 71 -13.14 5.23 15.22
CA PHE A 71 -12.90 5.61 16.62
C PHE A 71 -11.42 5.78 16.93
N SER A 72 -10.56 4.87 16.46
CA SER A 72 -9.10 4.94 16.63
C SER A 72 -8.53 6.20 15.97
N ILE A 73 -8.99 6.55 14.76
CA ILE A 73 -8.63 7.79 14.06
C ILE A 73 -9.13 9.02 14.84
N LEU A 74 -10.39 9.02 15.29
CA LEU A 74 -10.96 10.13 16.06
C LEU A 74 -10.16 10.39 17.35
N CYS A 75 -9.80 9.32 18.07
CA CYS A 75 -8.95 9.41 19.26
C CYS A 75 -7.55 9.91 18.90
N ALA A 76 -6.96 9.46 17.80
CA ALA A 76 -5.63 9.93 17.38
C ALA A 76 -5.60 11.44 17.10
N ILE A 77 -6.68 11.99 16.53
CA ILE A 77 -6.79 13.42 16.19
C ILE A 77 -7.19 14.26 17.41
N SER A 78 -8.19 13.81 18.18
CA SER A 78 -8.87 14.66 19.18
C SER A 78 -8.41 14.42 20.60
N ALA A 79 -7.92 13.22 20.92
CA ALA A 79 -7.54 12.82 22.28
C ALA A 79 -6.39 11.80 22.27
N PRO A 80 -5.19 12.18 21.81
CA PRO A 80 -4.08 11.26 21.60
C PRO A 80 -3.64 10.55 22.89
N THR A 81 -3.83 11.17 24.06
CA THR A 81 -3.56 10.56 25.37
C THR A 81 -4.47 9.36 25.65
N ILE A 82 -5.76 9.46 25.27
CA ILE A 82 -6.72 8.35 25.41
C ILE A 82 -6.35 7.24 24.44
N GLY A 83 -6.04 7.58 23.19
CA GLY A 83 -5.59 6.60 22.19
C GLY A 83 -4.35 5.82 22.65
N LYS A 84 -3.37 6.50 23.26
CA LYS A 84 -2.17 5.86 23.83
C LYS A 84 -2.50 4.98 25.04
N LEU A 85 -3.39 5.42 25.93
CA LEU A 85 -3.78 4.65 27.12
C LEU A 85 -4.47 3.33 26.74
N PHE A 86 -5.39 3.37 25.77
CA PHE A 86 -6.10 2.19 25.28
C PHE A 86 -5.34 1.43 24.18
N LYS A 87 -4.12 1.86 23.83
CA LYS A 87 -3.29 1.26 22.77
C LYS A 87 -4.04 1.10 21.44
N LEU A 88 -4.86 2.09 21.09
CA LEU A 88 -5.59 2.11 19.83
C LEU A 88 -4.61 2.26 18.67
N ARG A 89 -4.80 1.45 17.62
CA ARG A 89 -3.98 1.49 16.41
C ARG A 89 -4.84 2.01 15.26
N VAL A 90 -4.35 3.04 14.57
CA VAL A 90 -4.96 3.52 13.33
C VAL A 90 -4.69 2.55 12.18
N ILE A 91 -3.49 1.99 12.15
CA ILE A 91 -3.09 0.97 11.18
C ILE A 91 -3.14 -0.38 11.88
N HIS A 92 -3.98 -1.28 11.36
CA HIS A 92 -4.05 -2.65 11.83
C HIS A 92 -2.70 -3.34 11.73
N LYS A 93 -2.39 -4.17 12.72
CA LYS A 93 -1.09 -4.87 12.76
C LYS A 93 -0.87 -5.76 11.54
N GLU A 94 -1.93 -6.39 11.03
CA GLU A 94 -1.86 -7.22 9.83
C GLU A 94 -1.46 -6.42 8.58
N VAL A 95 -1.95 -5.18 8.46
CA VAL A 95 -1.57 -4.26 7.38
C VAL A 95 -0.09 -3.90 7.50
N GLU A 96 0.34 -3.47 8.68
CA GLU A 96 1.74 -3.12 8.96
C GLU A 96 2.70 -4.28 8.65
N ASP A 97 2.41 -5.46 9.19
CA ASP A 97 3.23 -6.66 9.00
C ASP A 97 3.31 -7.05 7.51
N TYR A 98 2.22 -6.88 6.76
CA TYR A 98 2.20 -7.11 5.32
C TYR A 98 3.09 -6.15 4.56
N PHE A 99 2.95 -4.83 4.77
CA PHE A 99 3.73 -3.82 4.05
C PHE A 99 5.22 -3.92 4.36
N ILE A 100 5.58 -4.12 5.65
CA ILE A 100 6.97 -4.38 6.06
C ILE A 100 7.52 -5.60 5.31
N LYS A 101 6.79 -6.71 5.29
CA LYS A 101 7.22 -7.94 4.61
C LYS A 101 7.43 -7.73 3.11
N VAL A 102 6.47 -7.07 2.45
CA VAL A 102 6.51 -6.82 1.00
C VAL A 102 7.70 -5.93 0.64
N ILE A 103 7.89 -4.84 1.37
CA ILE A 103 8.93 -3.85 1.07
C ILE A 103 10.31 -4.42 1.35
N ASN A 104 10.49 -5.13 2.47
CA ASN A 104 11.73 -5.85 2.76
C ASN A 104 12.06 -6.88 1.67
N SER A 105 11.08 -7.69 1.28
CA SER A 105 11.29 -8.70 0.23
C SER A 105 11.67 -8.06 -1.10
N ALA A 106 11.02 -6.94 -1.45
CA ALA A 106 11.27 -6.22 -2.69
C ALA A 106 12.63 -5.50 -2.67
N SER A 107 13.01 -4.85 -1.56
CA SER A 107 14.31 -4.19 -1.43
C SER A 107 15.45 -5.19 -1.45
N ASP A 108 15.35 -6.28 -0.67
CA ASP A 108 16.38 -7.31 -0.59
C ASP A 108 16.60 -7.98 -1.94
N TYR A 109 15.51 -8.29 -2.65
CA TYR A 109 15.58 -8.87 -3.99
C TYR A 109 16.30 -7.94 -4.97
N ARG A 110 16.00 -6.63 -4.93
CA ARG A 110 16.65 -5.64 -5.82
C ARG A 110 18.13 -5.49 -5.53
N ILE A 111 18.50 -5.38 -4.25
CA ILE A 111 19.89 -5.22 -3.81
C ILE A 111 20.70 -6.47 -4.18
N LYS A 112 20.20 -7.68 -3.87
CA LYS A 112 20.91 -8.94 -4.14
C LYS A 112 21.12 -9.21 -5.64
N ASN A 113 20.17 -8.81 -6.47
CA ASN A 113 20.21 -9.07 -7.92
C ASN A 113 20.68 -7.85 -8.73
N CYS A 114 21.11 -6.75 -8.08
CA CYS A 114 21.48 -5.49 -8.73
C CYS A 114 20.40 -4.95 -9.69
N ILE A 115 19.12 -5.16 -9.36
CA ILE A 115 17.99 -4.71 -10.18
C ILE A 115 17.63 -3.29 -9.77
N ARG A 116 17.65 -2.37 -10.73
CA ARG A 116 17.10 -1.02 -10.57
C ARG A 116 15.74 -0.88 -11.24
N LYS A 117 14.83 -0.18 -10.57
CA LYS A 117 13.55 0.27 -11.14
C LYS A 117 13.39 1.77 -10.95
N ASN A 118 12.66 2.42 -11.85
CA ASN A 118 12.35 3.84 -11.73
C ASN A 118 11.05 4.03 -10.92
N ASP A 119 11.12 3.76 -9.61
CA ASP A 119 10.00 3.87 -8.67
C ASP A 119 10.46 4.46 -7.32
N PHE A 120 9.51 4.75 -6.43
CA PHE A 120 9.79 5.38 -5.14
C PHE A 120 10.65 4.50 -4.23
N LEU A 121 10.41 3.19 -4.20
CA LEU A 121 11.23 2.25 -3.42
C LEU A 121 12.71 2.31 -3.83
N GLN A 122 13.02 2.47 -5.12
CA GLN A 122 14.40 2.65 -5.55
C GLN A 122 15.02 3.94 -5.00
N GLN A 123 14.25 5.03 -4.92
CA GLN A 123 14.75 6.28 -4.34
C GLN A 123 15.09 6.12 -2.85
N LEU A 124 14.31 5.33 -2.10
CA LEU A 124 14.60 5.02 -0.70
C LEU A 124 15.87 4.18 -0.57
N ILE A 125 16.04 3.15 -1.41
CA ILE A 125 17.25 2.32 -1.46
C ILE A 125 18.49 3.17 -1.79
N ASP A 126 18.42 3.98 -2.86
CA ASP A 126 19.51 4.85 -3.29
C ASP A 126 19.87 5.88 -2.20
N THR A 127 18.89 6.34 -1.42
CA THR A 127 19.13 7.26 -0.29
C THR A 127 19.87 6.56 0.85
N ASN A 128 19.49 5.31 1.17
CA ASN A 128 20.19 4.49 2.15
C ASN A 128 21.63 4.18 1.71
N GLU A 129 21.86 3.88 0.43
CA GLU A 129 23.20 3.64 -0.13
C GLU A 129 24.09 4.89 -0.09
N LYS A 130 23.52 6.08 -0.31
CA LYS A 130 24.24 7.36 -0.27
C LYS A 130 24.48 7.88 1.15
N SER A 131 24.08 7.14 2.18
CA SER A 131 24.25 7.55 3.56
C SER A 131 25.73 7.71 3.94
N LYS A 132 26.10 8.92 4.36
CA LYS A 132 27.48 9.25 4.78
C LYS A 132 27.85 8.68 6.15
N THR A 133 26.88 8.23 6.93
CA THR A 133 27.07 7.78 8.32
C THR A 133 27.40 6.28 8.40
N GLY A 134 27.42 5.55 7.29
CA GLY A 134 27.58 4.10 7.25
C GLY A 134 26.39 3.31 7.81
N LYS A 135 25.29 4.01 8.17
CA LYS A 135 24.03 3.43 8.63
C LYS A 135 22.92 3.77 7.64
N PRO A 136 21.94 2.88 7.41
CA PRO A 136 20.77 3.22 6.61
C PRO A 136 20.04 4.43 7.20
N VAL A 137 19.55 5.32 6.34
CA VAL A 137 18.77 6.51 6.72
C VAL A 137 17.37 6.10 7.18
N TYR A 138 16.76 5.16 6.46
CA TYR A 138 15.45 4.60 6.75
C TYR A 138 15.59 3.14 7.18
N ASN A 139 14.95 2.80 8.30
CA ASN A 139 14.76 1.41 8.70
C ASN A 139 13.57 0.77 7.95
N GLN A 140 13.36 -0.53 8.15
CA GLN A 140 12.34 -1.31 7.42
C GLN A 140 10.91 -0.82 7.65
N ILE A 141 10.62 -0.31 8.84
CA ILE A 141 9.31 0.25 9.19
C ILE A 141 9.15 1.63 8.56
N GLU A 142 10.21 2.44 8.52
CA GLU A 142 10.17 3.77 7.90
C GLU A 142 10.12 3.73 6.38
N MET A 143 10.60 2.65 5.78
CA MET A 143 10.44 2.39 4.35
C MET A 143 9.02 1.89 3.99
N ALA A 144 8.26 1.41 4.99
CA ALA A 144 6.94 0.80 4.82
C ALA A 144 5.78 1.76 5.09
#